data_AF-A0A921UPU1-F1
#
_entry.id   AF-A0A921UPU1-F1
#
_cell.length_a   1.000
_cell.length_b   1.000
_cell.length_c   1.000
_cell.angle_alpha   90.00
_cell.angle_beta   90.00
_cell.angle_gamma   90.00
#
_symmetry.space_group_name_H-M   'P 1'
#
loop_
_entity.id
_entity.type
_entity.pdbx_description
1 polymer ?
#
loop_
_entity_poly.entity_id
_entity_poly.type
_entity_poly.pdbx_seq_one_letter_code
_entity_poly.pdbx_strand_id
1 'polypeptide(L)'
;MRPQVVLLVSLAVFVVLVALPLGKANEEKEAAAEGVDARRWRWPCCDECGVCTRSQPPICQCLDTSTSGCNPGCKACVKSISDGLYECKDRIVNFCKRRCTRPAAAAAAADA
;
A
#
# COMPACT_ATOMS: atom_id res chain seq x y z
N MET A 1 49.97 -25.42 11.88
CA MET A 1 48.89 -25.28 10.88
C MET A 1 49.54 -24.92 9.54
N ARG A 2 49.35 -25.74 8.50
CA ARG A 2 50.04 -25.53 7.21
C ARG A 2 49.49 -24.25 6.55
N PRO A 3 50.33 -23.28 6.13
CA PRO A 3 49.87 -21.99 5.60
C PRO A 3 48.96 -22.16 4.38
N GLN A 4 49.15 -23.23 3.61
CA GLN A 4 48.29 -23.60 2.48
C GLN A 4 46.87 -23.96 2.90
N VAL A 5 46.67 -24.60 4.06
CA VAL A 5 45.34 -24.98 4.57
C VAL A 5 44.57 -23.75 5.02
N VAL A 6 45.26 -22.79 5.66
CA VAL A 6 44.65 -21.53 6.09
C VAL A 6 44.16 -20.74 4.87
N LEU A 7 44.98 -20.65 3.83
CA LEU A 7 44.65 -19.93 2.60
C LEU A 7 43.40 -20.50 1.90
N LEU A 8 43.33 -21.83 1.77
CA LEU A 8 42.19 -22.51 1.14
C LEU A 8 40.89 -22.32 1.93
N VAL A 9 40.95 -22.39 3.25
CA VAL A 9 39.78 -22.17 4.12
C VAL A 9 39.29 -20.72 4.01
N SER A 10 40.19 -19.74 4.03
CA SER A 10 39.80 -18.33 3.87
C SER A 10 39.16 -18.04 2.52
N LEU A 11 39.67 -18.64 1.44
CA LEU A 11 39.13 -18.45 0.09
C LEU A 11 37.72 -19.06 -0.02
N ALA A 12 37.51 -20.25 0.54
CA ALA A 12 36.21 -20.91 0.56
C ALA A 12 35.15 -20.08 1.32
N VAL A 13 35.51 -19.50 2.47
CA VAL A 13 34.62 -18.64 3.26
C VAL A 13 34.26 -17.37 2.49
N PHE A 14 35.22 -16.73 1.81
CA PHE A 14 34.97 -15.56 0.97
C PHE A 14 34.02 -15.86 -0.20
N VAL A 15 34.18 -17.00 -0.87
CA VAL A 15 33.29 -17.41 -1.97
C VAL A 15 31.85 -17.62 -1.47
N VAL A 16 31.68 -18.25 -0.30
CA VAL A 16 30.35 -18.43 0.32
C VAL A 16 29.73 -17.09 0.69
N LEU A 17 30.50 -16.15 1.24
CA LEU A 17 30.04 -14.81 1.59
C LEU A 17 29.59 -13.99 0.37
N VAL A 18 30.26 -14.11 -0.77
CA VAL A 18 29.91 -13.38 -2.01
C VAL A 18 28.72 -14.03 -2.73
N ALA A 19 28.56 -15.35 -2.63
CA ALA A 19 27.46 -16.07 -3.27
C ALA A 19 26.14 -16.01 -2.49
N LEU A 20 26.15 -15.57 -1.22
CA LEU A 20 24.95 -15.33 -0.44
C LEU A 20 24.19 -14.12 -1.00
N PRO A 21 22.97 -14.28 -1.54
CA PRO A 21 22.15 -13.12 -1.87
C PRO A 21 21.78 -12.41 -0.56
N LEU A 22 22.52 -11.35 -0.21
CA LEU A 22 22.05 -10.35 0.74
C LEU A 22 20.68 -9.90 0.25
N GLY A 23 19.65 -10.22 1.04
CA GLY A 23 18.24 -10.03 0.69
C GLY A 23 18.01 -8.68 0.05
N LYS A 24 17.50 -8.69 -1.18
CA LYS A 24 16.99 -7.49 -1.83
C LYS A 24 15.86 -6.95 -0.96
N ALA A 25 16.07 -5.75 -0.41
CA ALA A 25 14.99 -4.95 0.13
C ALA A 25 13.91 -4.85 -0.95
N ASN A 26 12.66 -5.13 -0.56
CA ASN A 26 11.51 -5.10 -1.44
C ASN A 26 11.41 -3.71 -2.10
N GLU A 27 11.78 -3.62 -3.37
CA GLU A 27 11.29 -2.56 -4.25
C GLU A 27 9.79 -2.78 -4.40
N GLU A 28 8.99 -1.99 -3.68
CA GLU A 28 7.56 -1.82 -3.94
C GLU A 28 7.41 -1.27 -5.36
N LYS A 29 7.37 -2.19 -6.32
CA LYS A 29 6.99 -1.91 -7.70
C LYS A 29 5.49 -1.58 -7.66
N GLU A 30 5.16 -0.29 -7.63
CA GLU A 30 3.81 0.17 -7.99
C GLU A 30 3.57 -0.22 -9.44
N ALA A 31 2.95 -1.38 -9.64
CA ALA A 31 2.41 -1.80 -10.91
C ALA A 31 1.23 -0.87 -11.25
N ALA A 32 1.50 0.12 -12.09
CA ALA A 32 0.46 0.77 -12.87
C ALA A 32 -0.13 -0.29 -13.79
N ALA A 33 -1.32 -0.78 -13.44
CA ALA A 33 -2.08 -1.69 -14.26
C ALA A 33 -3.15 -0.89 -15.01
N GLU A 34 -2.95 -0.73 -16.32
CA GLU A 34 -3.94 -0.23 -17.25
C GLU A 34 -4.99 -1.31 -17.56
N GLY A 35 -6.25 -0.88 -17.65
CA GLY A 35 -7.25 -1.51 -18.50
C GLY A 35 -7.77 -2.88 -18.07
N VAL A 36 -8.48 -2.93 -16.94
CA VAL A 36 -9.80 -3.59 -16.72
C VAL A 36 -10.18 -3.23 -15.26
N ASP A 37 -11.27 -2.49 -15.07
CA ASP A 37 -11.78 -1.97 -13.77
C ASP A 37 -10.84 -1.07 -12.94
N ALA A 38 -10.52 0.12 -13.48
CA ALA A 38 -9.82 1.18 -12.74
C ALA A 38 -10.51 1.59 -11.40
N ARG A 39 -11.77 1.21 -11.16
CA ARG A 39 -12.46 1.40 -9.87
C ARG A 39 -12.15 0.31 -8.84
N ARG A 40 -11.88 -0.94 -9.23
CA ARG A 40 -11.57 -2.02 -8.29
C ARG A 40 -10.13 -1.95 -7.76
N TRP A 41 -9.19 -1.46 -8.56
CA TRP A 41 -7.77 -1.35 -8.15
C TRP A 41 -7.42 -0.13 -7.29
N ARG A 42 -8.32 0.86 -7.17
CA ARG A 42 -8.03 2.10 -6.41
C ARG A 42 -8.27 2.00 -4.92
N TRP A 43 -8.83 0.89 -4.44
CA TRP A 43 -9.03 0.67 -3.00
C TRP A 43 -7.75 0.09 -2.36
N PRO A 44 -7.29 0.62 -1.21
CA PRO A 44 -7.87 1.73 -0.46
C PRO A 44 -7.49 3.12 -1.04
N CYS A 45 -8.47 4.02 -1.15
CA CYS A 45 -8.31 5.47 -1.33
C CYS A 45 -9.23 6.19 -0.34
N CYS A 46 -8.92 7.44 0.02
CA CYS A 46 -9.70 8.21 0.98
C CYS A 46 -9.59 9.72 0.71
N ASP A 47 -10.71 10.43 0.59
CA ASP A 47 -10.75 11.89 0.42
C ASP A 47 -10.82 12.63 1.78
N GLU A 48 -11.62 12.10 2.71
CA GLU A 48 -11.80 12.59 4.08
C GLU A 48 -11.14 11.67 5.10
N CYS A 49 -9.99 12.12 5.62
CA CYS A 49 -9.21 11.37 6.58
C CYS A 49 -9.68 11.55 8.02
N GLY A 50 -9.93 10.42 8.69
CA GLY A 50 -10.22 10.38 10.11
C GLY A 50 -8.95 10.24 10.96
N VAL A 51 -9.12 9.58 12.11
CA VAL A 51 -8.05 9.41 13.09
C VAL A 51 -7.07 8.33 12.65
N CYS A 52 -5.78 8.69 12.57
CA CYS A 52 -4.67 7.78 12.35
C CYS A 52 -3.90 7.46 13.65
N THR A 53 -3.32 6.26 13.73
CA THR A 53 -2.31 5.95 14.76
C THR A 53 -1.02 6.75 14.51
N ARG A 54 -0.20 6.95 15.54
CA ARG A 54 1.12 7.60 15.43
C ARG A 54 2.27 6.64 15.04
N SER A 55 1.94 5.43 14.60
CA SER A 55 2.92 4.44 14.13
C SER A 55 3.46 4.78 12.75
N GLN A 56 4.60 4.19 12.37
CA GLN A 56 5.16 4.26 11.02
C GLN A 56 5.23 2.82 10.45
N PRO A 57 4.36 2.44 9.49
CA PRO A 57 3.35 3.25 8.83
C PRO A 57 2.10 3.52 9.72
N PRO A 58 1.36 4.62 9.45
CA PRO A 58 0.14 4.94 10.17
C PRO A 58 -1.01 4.01 9.74
N ILE A 59 -1.88 3.69 10.70
CA ILE A 59 -3.13 2.98 10.47
C ILE A 59 -4.27 3.99 10.62
N CYS A 60 -5.03 4.23 9.56
CA CYS A 60 -6.01 5.31 9.47
C CYS A 60 -7.41 4.77 9.25
N GLN A 61 -8.41 5.48 9.77
CA GLN A 61 -9.82 5.31 9.37
C GLN A 61 -10.16 6.34 8.29
N CYS A 62 -10.90 5.92 7.27
CA CYS A 62 -11.47 6.83 6.28
C CYS A 62 -12.89 7.25 6.68
N LEU A 63 -13.24 8.51 6.45
CA LEU A 63 -14.57 9.07 6.76
C LEU A 63 -15.43 9.29 5.52
N ASP A 64 -14.93 8.89 4.34
CA ASP A 64 -15.71 8.96 3.11
C ASP A 64 -17.05 8.25 3.28
N THR A 65 -18.11 8.95 2.90
CA THR A 65 -19.48 8.44 2.92
C THR A 65 -19.99 8.19 1.51
N SER A 66 -20.90 7.23 1.37
CA SER A 66 -21.46 6.81 0.09
C SER A 66 -22.95 6.54 0.20
N THR A 67 -23.73 6.91 -0.82
CA THR A 67 -25.17 6.60 -0.89
C THR A 67 -25.44 5.16 -1.35
N SER A 68 -24.50 4.53 -2.05
CA SER A 68 -24.69 3.23 -2.70
C SER A 68 -24.16 2.04 -1.89
N GLY A 69 -23.60 2.26 -0.70
CA GLY A 69 -22.89 1.24 0.08
C GLY A 69 -21.37 1.45 0.10
N CYS A 70 -20.69 0.67 0.93
CA CYS A 70 -19.23 0.69 1.04
C CYS A 70 -18.54 -0.12 -0.07
N ASN A 71 -17.22 0.07 -0.19
CA ASN A 71 -16.39 -0.78 -1.04
C ASN A 71 -16.49 -2.27 -0.60
N PRO A 72 -16.51 -3.25 -1.53
CA PRO A 72 -16.54 -4.67 -1.18
C PRO A 72 -15.40 -5.16 -0.27
N GLY A 73 -14.26 -4.46 -0.27
CA GLY A 73 -13.13 -4.73 0.62
C GLY A 73 -13.29 -4.19 2.04
N CYS A 74 -14.34 -3.41 2.31
CA CYS A 74 -14.66 -2.94 3.65
C CYS A 74 -15.33 -4.03 4.48
N LYS A 75 -14.73 -4.40 5.61
CA LYS A 75 -15.26 -5.44 6.51
C LYS A 75 -16.33 -4.91 7.44
N ALA A 76 -16.21 -3.66 7.89
CA ALA A 76 -17.15 -3.00 8.79
C ALA A 76 -17.88 -1.85 8.08
N CYS A 77 -18.84 -2.16 7.22
CA CYS A 77 -19.68 -1.16 6.57
C CYS A 77 -20.88 -0.80 7.44
N VAL A 78 -21.02 0.47 7.81
CA VAL A 78 -22.11 0.97 8.67
C VAL A 78 -22.95 1.97 7.90
N LYS A 79 -24.27 1.80 7.95
CA LYS A 79 -25.23 2.79 7.47
C LYS A 79 -25.65 3.70 8.62
N SER A 80 -25.44 5.00 8.46
CA SER A 80 -25.93 6.00 9.39
C SER A 80 -27.46 6.12 9.29
N ILE A 81 -28.11 6.22 10.44
CA ILE A 81 -29.58 6.28 10.55
C ILE A 81 -30.10 7.67 10.19
N SER A 82 -29.30 8.72 10.44
CA SER A 82 -29.74 10.11 10.29
C SER A 82 -29.74 10.61 8.85
N ASP A 83 -28.74 10.23 8.07
CA ASP A 83 -28.54 10.67 6.68
C ASP A 83 -28.66 9.52 5.66
N GLY A 84 -28.73 8.27 6.13
CA GLY A 84 -28.80 7.08 5.28
C GLY A 84 -27.52 6.77 4.53
N LEU A 85 -26.40 7.44 4.86
CA LEU A 85 -25.12 7.25 4.19
C LEU A 85 -24.34 6.08 4.77
N TYR A 86 -23.55 5.43 3.92
CA TYR A 86 -22.69 4.31 4.31
C TYR A 86 -21.25 4.80 4.52
N GLU A 87 -20.65 4.42 5.65
CA GLU A 87 -19.26 4.71 6.00
C GLU A 87 -18.53 3.40 6.30
N CYS A 88 -17.28 3.30 5.84
CA CYS A 88 -16.41 2.19 6.18
C CYS A 88 -15.67 2.45 7.51
N LYS A 89 -15.85 1.57 8.50
CA LYS A 89 -15.20 1.69 9.82
C LYS A 89 -13.87 0.94 9.92
N ASP A 90 -13.37 0.39 8.82
CA ASP A 90 -12.08 -0.29 8.79
C ASP A 90 -10.93 0.69 9.07
N ARG A 91 -9.95 0.22 9.84
CA ARG A 91 -8.66 0.88 10.03
C ARG A 91 -7.62 0.22 9.14
N ILE A 92 -7.15 0.93 8.12
CA ILE A 92 -6.26 0.39 7.09
C ILE A 92 -4.92 1.13 7.13
N VAL A 93 -3.83 0.39 6.97
CA VAL A 93 -2.47 0.95 6.84
C VAL A 93 -2.42 1.90 5.65
N ASN A 94 -1.91 3.12 5.85
CA ASN A 94 -1.74 4.12 4.80
C ASN A 94 -3.03 4.52 4.05
N PHE A 95 -4.23 4.30 4.62
CA PHE A 95 -5.51 4.57 3.95
C PHE A 95 -5.59 6.01 3.38
N CYS A 96 -5.02 6.95 4.12
CA CYS A 96 -5.01 8.38 3.82
C CYS A 96 -3.92 8.86 2.86
N LYS A 97 -3.08 7.95 2.33
CA LYS A 97 -2.00 8.36 1.42
C LYS A 97 -2.49 8.65 -0.01
N ARG A 98 -3.61 8.03 -0.43
CA ARG A 98 -4.17 8.22 -1.78
C ARG A 98 -5.58 8.75 -1.70
N ARG A 99 -5.86 9.83 -2.42
CA ARG A 99 -7.20 10.39 -2.59
C ARG A 99 -8.00 9.61 -3.63
N CYS A 100 -9.31 9.54 -3.44
CA CYS A 100 -10.22 8.91 -4.40
C CYS A 100 -10.52 9.85 -5.57
N THR A 101 -10.71 11.14 -5.27
CA THR A 101 -10.98 12.14 -6.30
C THR A 101 -9.68 12.57 -6.99
N ARG A 102 -9.65 12.44 -8.33
CA ARG A 102 -8.51 12.92 -9.14
C ARG A 102 -8.47 14.45 -9.10
N PRO A 103 -7.29 15.08 -8.89
CA PRO A 103 -7.20 16.54 -8.99
C PRO A 103 -7.60 17.00 -10.39
N ALA A 104 -8.39 18.08 -10.47
CA ALA A 104 -8.93 18.61 -11.73
C ALA A 104 -7.85 18.92 -12.80
N ALA A 105 -6.60 19.17 -12.40
CA ALA A 105 -5.49 19.35 -13.32
C ALA A 105 -5.08 18.06 -14.06
N ALA A 106 -5.16 16.90 -13.40
CA ALA A 106 -4.97 15.63 -14.07
C ALA A 106 -6.18 15.33 -14.97
N ALA A 107 -7.40 15.63 -14.48
CA ALA A 107 -8.63 15.91 -15.25
C ALA A 107 -8.44 16.12 -16.75
N ALA A 108 -8.01 17.34 -17.04
CA ALA A 108 -7.92 17.92 -18.37
C ALA A 108 -6.79 17.34 -19.24
N ALA A 109 -5.76 16.71 -18.65
CA ALA A 109 -4.62 16.17 -19.40
C ALA A 109 -4.88 14.77 -20.01
N ALA A 110 -6.01 14.13 -19.69
CA ALA A 110 -6.40 12.85 -20.30
C ALA A 110 -7.39 13.02 -21.46
N ASP A 111 -7.92 14.24 -21.66
CA ASP A 111 -8.91 14.58 -22.69
C ASP A 111 -8.32 15.49 -23.79
N ALA A 112 -7.00 15.74 -23.77
CA ALA A 112 -6.24 16.51 -24.77
C ALA A 112 -5.23 15.61 -25.49
#